data_AF-A0A941YKJ1-F1
#
_entry.id   AF-A0A941YKJ1-F1
#
_cell.length_a   1.000
_cell.length_b   1.000
_cell.length_c   1.000
_cell.angle_alpha   90.00
_cell.angle_beta   90.00
_cell.angle_gamma   90.00
#
_symmetry.space_group_name_H-M   'P 1'
#
loop_
_entity.id
_entity.type
_entity.pdbx_description
1 polymer ?
#
loop_
_entity_poly.entity_id
_entity_poly.type
_entity_poly.pdbx_seq_one_letter_code
_entity_poly.pdbx_strand_id
1 'polypeptide(L)'
;MLDVLAALQALADPTRFAVFNCIRGCGGASAYDCDTGECDATDPGAVALCDVKCRVPCAPSTLTHHLNVLRDAGLIDNERRGRKAYVRIRPGVLRALSAYFSESK
;
A
#
# COMPACT_ATOMS: atom_id res chain seq x y z
N MET A 1 -14.04 4.00 11.28
CA MET A 1 -13.67 2.82 12.09
C MET A 1 -13.13 1.79 11.12
N LEU A 2 -11.98 1.17 11.39
CA LEU A 2 -11.43 0.13 10.51
C LEU A 2 -12.26 -1.14 10.70
N ASP A 3 -12.79 -1.70 9.62
CA ASP A 3 -13.35 -3.06 9.66
C ASP A 3 -12.19 -4.06 9.66
N VAL A 4 -11.92 -4.65 10.82
CA VAL A 4 -10.78 -5.54 11.02
C VAL A 4 -10.93 -6.82 10.20
N LEU A 5 -12.15 -7.33 10.00
CA LEU A 5 -12.37 -8.53 9.21
C LEU A 5 -12.04 -8.28 7.74
N ALA A 6 -12.58 -7.19 7.16
CA ALA A 6 -12.29 -6.80 5.79
C ALA A 6 -10.79 -6.54 5.57
N ALA A 7 -10.14 -5.90 6.54
CA ALA A 7 -8.70 -5.67 6.52
C ALA A 7 -7.89 -6.98 6.51
N LEU A 8 -8.21 -7.94 7.38
CA LEU A 8 -7.53 -9.23 7.43
C LEU A 8 -7.78 -10.06 6.18
N GLN A 9 -9.01 -10.09 5.66
CA GLN A 9 -9.33 -10.76 4.40
C GLN A 9 -8.56 -10.15 3.21
N ALA A 10 -8.43 -8.83 3.19
CA ALA A 10 -7.63 -8.15 2.18
C ALA A 10 -6.14 -8.48 2.32
N LEU A 11 -5.59 -8.57 3.53
CA LEU A 11 -4.18 -8.90 3.75
C LEU A 11 -3.85 -10.40 3.63
N ALA A 12 -4.84 -11.29 3.68
CA ALA A 12 -4.64 -12.75 3.59
C ALA A 12 -4.23 -13.25 2.19
N ASP A 13 -4.31 -12.39 1.17
CA ASP A 13 -3.83 -12.71 -0.18
C ASP A 13 -2.35 -12.32 -0.34
N PRO A 14 -1.50 -13.21 -0.88
CA PRO A 14 -0.06 -12.97 -0.94
C PRO A 14 0.31 -11.77 -1.80
N THR A 15 -0.40 -11.52 -2.90
CA THR A 15 -0.14 -10.38 -3.79
C THR A 15 -0.55 -9.08 -3.12
N ARG A 16 -1.73 -9.05 -2.48
CA ARG A 16 -2.20 -7.87 -1.72
C ARG A 16 -1.29 -7.57 -0.54
N PHE A 17 -0.81 -8.60 0.17
CA PHE A 17 0.16 -8.43 1.25
C PHE A 17 1.50 -7.89 0.75
N ALA A 18 1.98 -8.36 -0.41
CA ALA A 18 3.18 -7.83 -1.05
C ALA A 18 3.02 -6.36 -1.46
N VAL A 19 1.89 -5.99 -2.07
CA VAL A 19 1.55 -4.60 -2.40
C VAL A 19 1.50 -3.74 -1.15
N PHE A 20 0.80 -4.19 -0.10
CA PHE A 20 0.72 -3.47 1.16
C PHE A 20 2.09 -3.28 1.81
N ASN A 21 2.95 -4.30 1.83
CA ASN A 21 4.31 -4.20 2.35
C ASN A 21 5.20 -3.31 1.49
N CYS A 22 5.02 -3.30 0.17
CA CYS A 22 5.71 -2.37 -0.70
C CYS A 22 5.38 -0.92 -0.33
N ILE A 23 4.10 -0.59 -0.17
CA ILE A 23 3.66 0.76 0.20
C ILE A 23 4.15 1.11 1.62
N ARG A 24 4.10 0.15 2.57
CA ARG A 24 4.58 0.31 3.94
C ARG A 24 6.09 0.53 4.02
N GLY A 25 6.88 -0.26 3.29
CA GLY A 25 8.35 -0.28 3.37
C GLY A 25 9.02 0.86 2.63
N CYS A 26 8.36 1.47 1.65
CA CYS A 26 8.94 2.56 0.87
C CYS A 26 8.87 3.92 1.58
N GLY A 27 8.13 4.07 2.69
CA GLY A 27 8.18 5.27 3.55
C GLY A 27 7.91 6.62 2.88
N GLY A 28 7.47 6.67 1.61
CA GLY A 28 7.41 7.91 0.82
C GLY A 28 8.30 8.02 -0.42
N ALA A 29 9.05 6.98 -0.77
CA ALA A 29 9.83 6.97 -2.01
C ALA A 29 8.92 6.92 -3.24
N SER A 30 8.92 7.99 -4.05
CA SER A 30 8.07 8.19 -5.23
C SER A 30 8.84 8.17 -6.55
N ALA A 31 10.16 7.97 -6.52
CA ALA A 31 10.91 7.64 -7.70
C ALA A 31 11.80 6.45 -7.38
N TYR A 32 11.44 5.30 -7.94
CA TYR A 32 12.33 4.15 -8.03
C TYR A 32 12.94 4.15 -9.44
N ASP A 33 14.25 4.33 -9.53
CA ASP A 33 14.99 4.12 -10.76
C ASP A 33 15.35 2.62 -10.85
N CYS A 34 14.84 1.95 -11.89
CA CYS A 34 15.06 0.52 -12.10
C CYS A 34 16.47 0.18 -12.56
N ASP A 35 17.23 1.15 -13.08
CA ASP A 35 18.57 0.94 -13.61
C ASP A 35 19.64 1.21 -12.54
N THR A 36 19.39 2.13 -11.60
CA THR A 36 20.34 2.51 -10.54
C THR A 36 20.00 1.96 -9.15
N GLY A 37 18.74 1.54 -8.91
CA GLY A 37 18.28 1.03 -7.62
C GLY A 37 18.06 2.13 -6.56
N GLU A 38 18.18 3.40 -6.94
CA GLU A 38 18.02 4.55 -6.05
C GLU A 38 16.55 4.92 -5.85
N CYS A 39 16.24 5.45 -4.66
CA CYS A 39 14.88 5.78 -4.22
C CYS A 39 14.79 7.27 -3.85
N ASP A 40 14.15 8.09 -4.68
CA ASP A 40 13.96 9.53 -4.41
C ASP A 40 12.64 9.74 -3.65
N ALA A 41 12.74 10.02 -2.34
CA ALA A 41 11.61 10.26 -1.46
C ALA A 41 11.14 11.71 -1.53
N THR A 42 10.39 12.03 -2.58
CA THR A 42 9.83 13.37 -2.76
C THR A 42 8.66 13.68 -1.81
N ASP A 43 7.97 12.67 -1.26
CA ASP A 43 6.89 12.88 -0.28
C ASP A 43 6.88 11.80 0.83
N PRO A 44 7.26 12.13 2.08
CA PRO A 44 7.30 11.17 3.18
C PRO A 44 5.91 10.58 3.45
N GLY A 45 5.74 9.30 3.12
CA GLY A 45 4.55 8.51 3.42
C GLY A 45 3.68 8.08 2.23
N ALA A 46 3.96 8.50 0.99
CA ALA A 46 3.24 8.05 -0.20
C ALA A 46 4.16 7.52 -1.32
N VAL A 47 3.72 6.48 -2.02
CA VAL A 47 4.44 5.85 -3.14
C VAL A 47 3.69 6.14 -4.43
N ALA A 48 4.40 6.44 -5.52
CA ALA A 48 3.75 6.58 -6.82
C ALA A 48 3.21 5.22 -7.29
N LEU A 49 2.01 5.22 -7.85
CA LEU A 49 1.33 4.01 -8.31
C LEU A 49 2.14 3.23 -9.37
N CYS A 50 2.88 3.93 -10.21
CA CYS A 50 3.78 3.31 -11.20
C CYS A 50 4.90 2.51 -10.53
N ASP A 51 5.39 2.93 -9.37
CA ASP A 51 6.53 2.29 -8.69
C ASP A 51 6.10 1.02 -7.96
N VAL A 52 4.84 0.95 -7.51
CA VAL A 52 4.26 -0.27 -6.94
C VAL A 52 4.24 -1.39 -7.98
N LYS A 53 4.00 -1.08 -9.27
CA LYS A 53 4.05 -2.07 -10.36
C LYS A 53 5.42 -2.70 -10.52
N CYS A 54 6.49 -1.92 -10.34
CA CYS A 54 7.85 -2.39 -10.53
C CYS A 54 8.31 -3.36 -9.42
N ARG A 55 7.70 -3.30 -8.22
CA ARG A 55 8.11 -4.10 -7.06
C ARG A 55 7.27 -5.35 -6.81
N VAL A 56 6.09 -5.46 -7.43
CA VAL A 56 5.21 -6.64 -7.31
C VAL A 56 5.04 -7.28 -8.67
N PRO A 57 5.48 -8.54 -8.89
CA PRO A 57 5.40 -9.21 -10.18
C PRO A 57 3.96 -9.59 -10.52
N CYS A 58 3.16 -8.63 -10.97
CA CYS A 58 1.77 -8.82 -11.37
C CYS A 58 1.41 -7.93 -12.57
N ALA A 59 0.42 -8.37 -13.35
CA ALA A 59 -0.05 -7.60 -14.50
C ALA A 59 -0.68 -6.26 -14.06
N PRO A 60 -0.63 -5.19 -14.89
CA PRO A 60 -1.17 -3.88 -14.54
C PRO A 60 -2.67 -3.86 -14.17
N SER A 61 -3.49 -4.69 -14.83
CA SER A 61 -4.93 -4.85 -14.52
C SER A 61 -5.14 -5.49 -13.15
N THR A 62 -4.35 -6.52 -12.85
CA THR A 62 -4.34 -7.24 -11.57
C THR A 62 -3.92 -6.33 -10.41
N LEU A 63 -2.91 -5.46 -10.61
CA LEU A 63 -2.52 -4.51 -9.57
C LEU A 63 -3.62 -3.50 -9.22
N THR A 64 -4.29 -2.96 -10.23
CA THR A 64 -5.39 -1.99 -10.01
C THR A 64 -6.52 -2.63 -9.20
N HIS A 65 -6.86 -3.89 -9.50
CA HIS A 65 -7.82 -4.65 -8.73
C HIS A 65 -7.40 -4.80 -7.26
N HIS A 66 -6.16 -5.22 -7.02
CA HIS A 66 -5.63 -5.36 -5.65
C HIS A 66 -5.65 -4.05 -4.87
N LEU A 67 -5.33 -2.93 -5.50
CA LEU A 67 -5.36 -1.62 -4.86
C LEU A 67 -6.78 -1.16 -4.53
N ASN A 68 -7.75 -1.43 -5.40
CA ASN A 68 -9.16 -1.15 -5.09
C ASN A 68 -9.61 -1.98 -3.88
N VAL A 69 -9.30 -3.29 -3.85
CA VAL A 69 -9.64 -4.15 -2.70
C VAL A 69 -8.99 -3.63 -1.40
N LEU A 70 -7.72 -3.25 -1.43
CA LEU A 70 -7.02 -2.70 -0.26
C LEU A 70 -7.62 -1.35 0.19
N ARG A 71 -8.03 -0.49 -0.75
CA ARG A 71 -8.69 0.78 -0.45
C ARG A 71 -10.05 0.56 0.17
N ASP A 72 -10.85 -0.34 -0.41
CA ASP A 72 -12.21 -0.63 0.03
C ASP A 72 -12.21 -1.30 1.42
N ALA A 73 -11.17 -2.08 1.73
CA ALA A 73 -10.90 -2.60 3.07
C ALA A 73 -10.37 -1.54 4.07
N GLY A 74 -10.17 -0.30 3.63
CA GLY A 74 -9.72 0.81 4.49
C GLY A 74 -8.24 0.75 4.87
N LEU A 75 -7.40 0.02 4.13
CA LEU A 75 -5.97 -0.13 4.41
C LEU A 75 -5.12 0.98 3.79
N ILE A 76 -5.51 1.47 2.61
CA ILE A 76 -4.77 2.48 1.84
C ILE A 76 -5.66 3.63 1.39
N ASP A 77 -5.05 4.80 1.20
CA ASP A 77 -5.63 5.95 0.50
C ASP A 77 -4.92 6.13 -0.84
N ASN A 78 -5.64 6.67 -1.82
CA ASN A 78 -5.09 7.12 -3.09
C ASN A 78 -5.31 8.62 -3.28
N GLU A 79 -4.30 9.30 -3.82
CA GLU A 79 -4.37 10.73 -4.12
C GLU A 79 -3.86 10.96 -5.54
N ARG A 80 -4.63 11.70 -6.35
CA ARG A 80 -4.21 12.05 -7.71
C ARG A 80 -3.66 13.47 -7.71
N ARG A 81 -2.37 13.61 -8.02
CA ARG A 81 -1.67 14.89 -8.13
C ARG A 81 -1.30 15.13 -9.59
N GLY A 82 -2.12 15.93 -10.27
CA GLY A 82 -2.01 16.15 -11.72
C GLY A 82 -2.18 14.85 -12.51
N ARG A 83 -1.11 14.43 -13.20
CA ARG A 83 -1.07 13.20 -14.03
C ARG A 83 -0.66 11.95 -13.24
N LYS A 84 -0.08 12.09 -12.04
CA LYS A 84 0.41 10.97 -11.23
C LYS A 84 -0.59 10.60 -10.14
N ALA A 85 -0.71 9.32 -9.85
CA ALA A 85 -1.48 8.80 -8.73
C ALA A 85 -0.52 8.28 -7.66
N TYR A 86 -0.82 8.58 -6.41
CA TYR A 86 -0.04 8.24 -5.24
C TYR A 86 -0.88 7.37 -4.34
N VAL A 87 -0.26 6.40 -3.68
CA VAL A 87 -0.91 5.51 -2.71
C VAL A 87 -0.14 5.53 -1.39
N ARG A 88 -0.87 5.49 -0.28
CA ARG A 88 -0.28 5.50 1.06
C ARG A 88 -1.07 4.61 2.00
N ILE A 89 -0.42 4.07 3.02
CA ILE A 89 -1.12 3.39 4.11
C ILE A 89 -1.96 4.41 4.87
N ARG A 90 -3.21 4.07 5.18
CA ARG A 90 -4.07 4.98 5.97
C ARG A 90 -3.49 5.14 7.38
N PRO A 91 -3.41 6.38 7.91
CA PRO A 91 -2.95 6.63 9.26
C PRO A 91 -3.77 5.83 10.27
N GLY A 92 -3.10 5.21 11.23
CA GLY A 92 -3.76 4.43 12.28
C GLY A 92 -4.13 2.99 11.92
N VAL A 93 -4.04 2.56 10.65
CA VAL A 93 -4.31 1.16 10.27
C VAL A 93 -3.43 0.17 11.04
N LEU A 94 -2.11 0.39 11.03
CA LEU A 94 -1.17 -0.49 11.74
C LEU A 94 -1.41 -0.48 13.25
N ARG A 95 -1.79 0.67 13.82
CA ARG A 95 -2.13 0.78 15.25
C ARG A 95 -3.40 -0.01 15.58
N ALA A 96 -4.44 0.11 14.76
CA ALA A 96 -5.70 -0.61 14.95
C ALA A 96 -5.50 -2.14 14.84
N LEU A 97 -4.75 -2.60 13.84
CA LEU A 97 -4.41 -4.03 13.70
C LEU A 97 -3.57 -4.52 14.89
N SER A 98 -2.56 -3.75 15.32
CA SER A 98 -1.76 -4.10 16.49
C SER A 98 -2.59 -4.19 17.77
N ALA A 99 -3.51 -3.24 17.98
CA ALA A 99 -4.39 -3.23 19.15
C ALA A 99 -5.29 -4.47 19.17
N TYR A 100 -5.90 -4.82 18.03
CA TYR A 100 -6.74 -6.01 17.91
C TYR A 100 -6.02 -7.31 18.33
N PHE A 101 -4.79 -7.51 17.88
CA PHE A 101 -3.99 -8.69 18.28
C PHE A 101 -3.49 -8.61 19.73
N SER A 102 -3.32 -7.41 20.29
CA SER A 102 -2.83 -7.22 21.66
C SER A 102 -3.93 -7.37 22.71
N GLU A 103 -5.19 -7.18 22.33
CA GLU A 103 -6.37 -7.39 23.20
C GLU A 103 -6.80 -8.86 23.32
N SER A 104 -6.15 -9.75 22.56
CA SER A 104 -6.35 -11.20 22.67
C SER A 104 -5.67 -11.70 23.94
N LYS A 105 -6.45 -11.86 25.01
CA LYS A 105 -6.04 -12.48 26.27
C LYS A 105 -6.08 -14.00 26.20
#